data_AF-A0A956X8Q5-F1
#
_entry.id   AF-A0A956X8Q5-F1
#
_cell.length_a   1.000
_cell.length_b   1.000
_cell.length_c   1.000
_cell.angle_alpha   90.00
_cell.angle_beta   90.00
_cell.angle_gamma   90.00
#
_symmetry.space_group_name_H-M   'P 1'
#
loop_
_entity.id
_entity.type
_entity.pdbx_description
1 polymer ?
#
loop_
_entity_poly.entity_id
_entity_poly.type
_entity_poly.pdbx_seq_one_letter_code
_entity_poly.pdbx_strand_id
1 'polypeptide(L)'
;MTNLATLFQKPIDRHIEGVIKADDEAGLQQEVEEYVLTNEVAKRLEQFLYAYNNYQGANGVWISGFFGSGKSHLLKILALLLENRQVNETAVLDMFLPKCGDNEILRGDLKRAVAIPSRSILFNIDQKADVISKTQVDALLAVFVKVFDETCGYYGKQGHIAQFERDLDGRSQFAAFQQAYREVAGYDWQFGREQALLEGPHIAAAYARVTGAPEAEAMGILDRYRAQYKVSIEDFADQVNDYIVRQGPDFRLNFFVDEVGQYIADNVKLMTNLQTIAESLATKSRGRAWLIVTAQEDMNTVVGAMGRQQSNDFSKIQARFASRLKLTSADVAEVIQKRLLLKNEAGIQQLTAVYAQQHNNFKTLFDFADGAQTYRNFRDRDHFVHSYPFIPYQFTLFQAAIQSLSQHNAFEGKHSSV
;
A
#
# COMPACT_ATOMS: atom_id res chain seq x y z
N MET A 1 -1.28 -33.35 -31.48
CA MET A 1 -1.12 -32.78 -30.13
C MET A 1 -1.54 -31.33 -30.21
N THR A 2 -2.54 -30.94 -29.44
CA THR A 2 -3.00 -29.55 -29.41
C THR A 2 -1.90 -28.69 -28.80
N ASN A 3 -1.51 -27.61 -29.48
CA ASN A 3 -0.50 -26.69 -28.93
C ASN A 3 -1.11 -25.99 -27.70
N LEU A 4 -0.52 -26.19 -26.52
CA LEU A 4 -1.00 -25.67 -25.24
C LEU A 4 -1.26 -24.15 -25.31
N ALA A 5 -0.43 -23.40 -26.02
CA ALA A 5 -0.55 -21.96 -26.18
C ALA A 5 -1.90 -21.53 -26.80
N THR A 6 -2.50 -22.38 -27.63
CA THR A 6 -3.77 -22.07 -28.32
C THR A 6 -5.00 -22.15 -27.42
N LEU A 7 -4.88 -22.65 -26.20
CA LEU A 7 -5.99 -22.81 -25.26
C LEU A 7 -6.34 -21.53 -24.50
N PHE A 8 -5.39 -20.61 -24.38
CA PHE A 8 -5.48 -19.47 -23.48
C PHE A 8 -6.00 -18.21 -24.19
N GLN A 9 -6.67 -17.35 -23.45
CA GLN A 9 -7.17 -16.06 -23.95
C GLN A 9 -6.02 -15.06 -24.17
N LYS A 10 -5.02 -15.07 -23.29
CA LYS A 10 -3.84 -14.22 -23.38
C LYS A 10 -2.60 -15.07 -23.70
N PRO A 11 -1.58 -14.50 -24.38
CA PRO A 11 -0.31 -15.20 -24.62
C PRO A 11 0.34 -15.63 -23.31
N ILE A 12 0.86 -16.85 -23.27
CA ILE A 12 1.50 -17.44 -22.07
C ILE A 12 2.94 -16.96 -21.84
N ASP A 13 3.56 -16.44 -22.90
CA ASP A 13 4.93 -15.93 -22.97
C ASP A 13 5.00 -14.41 -22.79
N ARG A 14 3.86 -13.75 -22.55
CA ARG A 14 3.84 -12.31 -22.30
C ARG A 14 4.64 -11.95 -21.05
N HIS A 15 5.26 -10.78 -21.08
CA HIS A 15 6.00 -10.28 -19.93
C HIS A 15 5.06 -9.97 -18.77
N ILE A 16 5.35 -10.52 -17.60
CA ILE A 16 4.64 -10.26 -16.36
C ILE A 16 5.67 -9.80 -15.34
N GLU A 17 5.51 -8.58 -14.84
CA GLU A 17 6.36 -8.11 -13.74
C GLU A 17 6.07 -8.93 -12.48
N GLY A 18 7.11 -9.59 -11.96
CA GLY A 18 7.03 -10.35 -10.72
C GLY A 18 7.12 -9.49 -9.47
N VAL A 19 7.45 -8.21 -9.61
CA VAL A 19 7.79 -7.29 -8.52
C VAL A 19 7.09 -5.97 -8.75
N ILE A 20 6.38 -5.48 -7.74
CA ILE A 20 5.66 -4.22 -7.81
C ILE A 20 6.60 -3.12 -7.33
N LYS A 21 6.95 -2.19 -8.22
CA LYS A 21 7.71 -1.00 -7.86
C LYS A 21 6.75 0.15 -7.58
N ALA A 22 6.90 0.82 -6.44
CA ALA A 22 6.04 1.96 -6.08
C ALA A 22 6.17 3.14 -7.06
N ASP A 23 7.36 3.32 -7.65
CA ASP A 23 7.73 4.50 -8.46
C ASP A 23 7.68 4.27 -9.98
N ASP A 24 7.26 3.08 -10.45
CA ASP A 24 7.22 2.78 -11.88
C ASP A 24 5.88 3.21 -12.50
N GLU A 25 5.86 4.40 -13.10
CA GLU A 25 4.70 4.91 -13.83
C GLU A 25 4.52 4.24 -15.21
N ALA A 26 5.60 3.72 -15.80
CA ALA A 26 5.56 3.17 -17.16
C ALA A 26 4.83 1.82 -17.21
N GLY A 27 4.92 1.01 -16.14
CA GLY A 27 4.21 -0.27 -16.01
C GLY A 27 2.80 -0.19 -15.40
N LEU A 28 2.39 0.99 -14.94
CA LEU A 28 1.23 1.14 -14.05
C LEU A 28 -0.11 0.78 -14.74
N GLN A 29 -0.25 1.06 -16.04
CA GLN A 29 -1.44 0.64 -16.80
C GLN A 29 -1.54 -0.88 -16.84
N GLN A 30 -0.44 -1.56 -17.22
CA GLN A 30 -0.41 -3.01 -17.31
C GLN A 30 -0.69 -3.64 -15.95
N GLU A 31 -0.17 -3.06 -14.87
CA GLU A 31 -0.42 -3.55 -13.52
C GLU A 31 -1.92 -3.49 -13.15
N VAL A 32 -2.57 -2.35 -13.38
CA VAL A 32 -4.02 -2.20 -13.14
C VAL A 32 -4.81 -3.15 -14.04
N GLU A 33 -4.47 -3.27 -15.31
CA GLU A 33 -5.16 -4.15 -16.26
C GLU A 33 -4.99 -5.64 -15.93
N GLU A 34 -3.83 -6.05 -15.42
CA GLU A 34 -3.55 -7.43 -15.05
C GLU A 34 -4.00 -7.80 -13.64
N TYR A 35 -4.33 -6.83 -12.79
CA TYR A 35 -4.88 -7.11 -11.47
C TYR A 35 -6.14 -7.98 -11.57
N VAL A 36 -6.18 -9.08 -10.82
CA VAL A 36 -7.36 -9.94 -10.74
C VAL A 36 -8.09 -9.66 -9.44
N LEU A 37 -9.34 -9.23 -9.57
CA LEU A 37 -10.27 -9.17 -8.45
C LEU A 37 -10.85 -10.57 -8.20
N THR A 38 -10.43 -11.20 -7.11
CA THR A 38 -10.99 -12.47 -6.66
C THR A 38 -12.34 -12.27 -5.99
N ASN A 39 -13.13 -13.33 -5.88
CA ASN A 39 -14.44 -13.25 -5.23
C ASN A 39 -14.33 -12.91 -3.73
N GLU A 40 -13.30 -13.43 -3.06
CA GLU A 40 -13.07 -13.12 -1.64
C GLU A 40 -12.60 -11.67 -1.47
N VAL A 41 -11.66 -11.19 -2.28
CA VAL A 41 -11.25 -9.78 -2.27
C VAL A 41 -12.44 -8.87 -2.57
N ALA A 42 -13.28 -9.18 -3.57
CA ALA A 42 -14.48 -8.39 -3.90
C ALA A 42 -15.40 -8.22 -2.69
N LYS A 43 -15.71 -9.32 -1.98
CA LYS A 43 -16.57 -9.29 -0.79
C LYS A 43 -15.98 -8.46 0.35
N ARG A 44 -14.66 -8.55 0.55
CA ARG A 44 -13.95 -7.78 1.58
C ARG A 44 -13.86 -6.30 1.19
N LEU A 45 -13.66 -6.03 -0.09
CA LEU A 45 -13.62 -4.70 -0.66
C LEU A 45 -14.97 -3.98 -0.48
N GLU A 46 -16.10 -4.65 -0.65
CA GLU A 46 -17.43 -4.09 -0.33
C GLU A 46 -17.52 -3.62 1.13
N GLN A 47 -17.03 -4.42 2.09
CA GLN A 47 -17.05 -4.03 3.51
C GLN A 47 -16.19 -2.78 3.76
N PHE A 48 -15.02 -2.72 3.13
CA PHE A 48 -14.16 -1.55 3.21
C PHE A 48 -14.82 -0.32 2.57
N LEU A 49 -15.34 -0.43 1.33
CA LEU A 49 -15.95 0.67 0.62
C LEU A 49 -17.21 1.17 1.34
N TYR A 50 -17.99 0.28 1.94
CA TYR A 50 -19.10 0.67 2.80
C TYR A 50 -18.63 1.53 3.98
N ALA A 51 -17.58 1.10 4.69
CA ALA A 51 -17.01 1.88 5.80
C ALA A 51 -16.40 3.20 5.33
N TYR A 52 -15.75 3.22 4.15
CA TYR A 52 -15.18 4.40 3.54
C TYR A 52 -16.26 5.41 3.17
N ASN A 53 -17.32 4.97 2.50
CA ASN A 53 -18.44 5.82 2.09
C ASN A 53 -19.28 6.29 3.29
N ASN A 54 -19.41 5.46 4.32
CA ASN A 54 -20.25 5.70 5.50
C ASN A 54 -19.39 5.68 6.76
N TYR A 55 -18.62 6.74 6.98
CA TYR A 55 -17.73 6.83 8.15
C TYR A 55 -18.51 6.76 9.48
N GLN A 56 -18.08 5.84 10.35
CA GLN A 56 -18.67 5.60 11.67
C GLN A 56 -17.61 5.62 12.79
N GLY A 57 -16.69 6.59 12.75
CA GLY A 57 -15.72 6.80 13.83
C GLY A 57 -14.39 6.04 13.68
N ALA A 58 -14.30 5.05 12.78
CA ALA A 58 -13.06 4.30 12.50
C ALA A 58 -12.55 4.57 11.07
N ASN A 59 -11.27 4.91 10.95
CA ASN A 59 -10.58 5.25 9.70
C ASN A 59 -9.39 4.30 9.38
N GLY A 60 -9.20 3.27 10.20
CA GLY A 60 -8.13 2.29 10.06
C GLY A 60 -8.58 1.05 9.30
N VAL A 61 -7.79 0.62 8.32
CA VAL A 61 -7.98 -0.60 7.54
C VAL A 61 -6.74 -1.49 7.65
N TRP A 62 -6.95 -2.76 7.94
CA TRP A 62 -5.88 -3.74 8.09
C TRP A 62 -5.95 -4.80 6.99
N ILE A 63 -4.95 -4.86 6.12
CA ILE A 63 -4.81 -5.87 5.07
C ILE A 63 -3.87 -6.96 5.57
N SER A 64 -4.37 -8.17 5.76
CA SER A 64 -3.61 -9.31 6.28
C SER A 64 -3.54 -10.46 5.27
N GLY A 65 -2.44 -11.21 5.27
CA GLY A 65 -2.21 -12.33 4.37
C GLY A 65 -0.79 -12.87 4.48
N PHE A 66 -0.55 -14.11 4.05
CA PHE A 66 0.78 -14.72 4.03
C PHE A 66 1.71 -14.06 2.99
N PHE A 67 3.00 -14.37 3.00
CA PHE A 67 3.96 -13.85 2.00
C PHE A 67 3.56 -14.24 0.57
N GLY A 68 3.58 -13.30 -0.37
CA GLY A 68 3.15 -13.55 -1.76
C GLY A 68 1.63 -13.62 -2.01
N SER A 69 0.79 -13.33 -1.00
CA SER A 69 -0.68 -13.27 -1.16
C SER A 69 -1.19 -12.05 -1.94
N GLY A 70 -0.33 -11.09 -2.29
CA GLY A 70 -0.71 -9.89 -3.05
C GLY A 70 -1.18 -8.70 -2.20
N LYS A 71 -0.84 -8.64 -0.90
CA LYS A 71 -1.18 -7.50 -0.01
C LYS A 71 -0.72 -6.15 -0.56
N SER A 72 0.56 -6.03 -0.87
CA SER A 72 1.18 -4.81 -1.42
C SER A 72 0.56 -4.43 -2.76
N HIS A 73 0.22 -5.43 -3.59
CA HIS A 73 -0.49 -5.20 -4.84
C HIS A 73 -1.89 -4.62 -4.61
N LEU A 74 -2.69 -5.24 -3.73
CA LEU A 74 -4.00 -4.70 -3.38
C LEU A 74 -3.89 -3.29 -2.79
N LEU A 75 -2.91 -3.06 -1.91
CA LEU A 75 -2.63 -1.75 -1.32
C LEU A 75 -2.36 -0.69 -2.40
N LYS A 76 -1.47 -0.99 -3.36
CA LYS A 76 -1.14 -0.09 -4.47
C LYS A 76 -2.35 0.16 -5.38
N ILE A 77 -3.09 -0.89 -5.75
CA ILE A 77 -4.29 -0.76 -6.58
C ILE A 77 -5.34 0.12 -5.89
N LEU A 78 -5.56 -0.05 -4.58
CA LEU A 78 -6.46 0.82 -3.82
C LEU A 78 -5.99 2.28 -3.79
N ALA A 79 -4.69 2.51 -3.65
CA ALA A 79 -4.13 3.87 -3.67
C ALA A 79 -4.42 4.58 -4.99
N LEU A 80 -4.21 3.90 -6.12
CA LEU A 80 -4.48 4.42 -7.46
C LEU A 80 -5.97 4.62 -7.72
N LEU A 81 -6.78 3.69 -7.22
CA LEU A 81 -8.22 3.66 -7.45
C LEU A 81 -8.94 4.77 -6.68
N LEU A 82 -8.64 4.98 -5.39
CA LEU A 82 -9.28 6.02 -4.58
C LEU A 82 -8.93 7.45 -5.03
N GLU A 83 -7.73 7.65 -5.59
CA GLU A 83 -7.33 8.94 -6.19
C GLU A 83 -7.88 9.12 -7.62
N ASN A 84 -8.53 8.08 -8.16
CA ASN A 84 -8.95 8.00 -9.56
C ASN A 84 -7.85 8.40 -10.55
N ARG A 85 -6.62 7.96 -10.29
CA ARG A 85 -5.45 8.44 -11.02
C ARG A 85 -5.62 8.20 -12.53
N GLN A 86 -5.23 9.18 -13.33
CA GLN A 86 -5.17 9.05 -14.78
C GLN A 86 -3.89 8.30 -15.16
N VAL A 87 -4.03 7.26 -15.96
CA VAL A 87 -2.93 6.41 -16.43
C VAL A 87 -3.09 6.27 -17.93
N ASN A 88 -2.16 6.84 -18.69
CA ASN A 88 -2.27 6.93 -20.16
C ASN A 88 -3.66 7.41 -20.62
N GLU A 89 -4.11 8.53 -20.04
CA GLU A 89 -5.40 9.18 -20.32
C GLU A 89 -6.66 8.38 -19.95
N THR A 90 -6.50 7.22 -19.29
CA THR A 90 -7.61 6.41 -18.78
C THR A 90 -7.68 6.47 -17.27
N ALA A 91 -8.87 6.70 -16.73
CA ALA A 91 -9.09 6.69 -15.28
C ALA A 91 -8.96 5.26 -14.73
N VAL A 92 -8.28 5.10 -13.58
CA VAL A 92 -8.14 3.78 -12.93
C VAL A 92 -9.50 3.13 -12.65
N LEU A 93 -10.51 3.92 -12.30
CA LEU A 93 -11.87 3.42 -12.11
C LEU A 93 -12.42 2.71 -13.35
N ASP A 94 -12.22 3.26 -14.54
CA ASP A 94 -12.76 2.71 -15.79
C ASP A 94 -12.08 1.38 -16.16
N MET A 95 -10.78 1.25 -15.86
CA MET A 95 -10.04 -0.01 -16.02
C MET A 95 -10.45 -1.06 -14.97
N PHE A 96 -10.86 -0.62 -13.78
CA PHE A 96 -11.18 -1.52 -12.67
C PHE A 96 -12.63 -2.03 -12.70
N LEU A 97 -13.59 -1.19 -13.12
CA LEU A 97 -15.02 -1.53 -13.13
C LEU A 97 -15.33 -2.86 -13.85
N PRO A 98 -14.78 -3.17 -15.04
CA PRO A 98 -15.02 -4.45 -15.71
C PRO A 98 -14.67 -5.67 -14.86
N LYS A 99 -13.70 -5.53 -13.93
CA LYS A 99 -13.25 -6.62 -13.05
C LYS A 99 -14.28 -6.96 -11.97
N CYS A 100 -15.21 -6.06 -11.67
CA CYS A 100 -16.32 -6.32 -10.74
C CYS A 100 -17.37 -7.29 -11.30
N GLY A 101 -17.32 -7.61 -12.61
CA GLY A 101 -18.34 -8.43 -13.27
C GLY A 101 -19.74 -7.85 -13.09
N ASP A 102 -20.70 -8.71 -12.78
CA ASP A 102 -22.12 -8.36 -12.59
C ASP A 102 -22.45 -7.82 -11.18
N ASN A 103 -21.44 -7.60 -10.33
CA ASN A 103 -21.65 -7.12 -8.97
C ASN A 103 -21.91 -5.60 -8.95
N GLU A 104 -23.16 -5.22 -9.19
CA GLU A 104 -23.60 -3.82 -9.22
C GLU A 104 -23.46 -3.08 -7.87
N ILE A 105 -23.52 -3.81 -6.75
CA ILE A 105 -23.31 -3.21 -5.41
C ILE A 105 -21.86 -2.72 -5.31
N LEU A 106 -20.90 -3.59 -5.59
CA LEU A 106 -19.49 -3.24 -5.56
C LEU A 106 -19.17 -2.11 -6.55
N ARG A 107 -19.73 -2.15 -7.76
CA ARG A 107 -19.55 -1.08 -8.76
C ARG A 107 -20.08 0.26 -8.27
N GLY A 108 -21.26 0.26 -7.65
CA GLY A 108 -21.88 1.45 -7.08
C GLY A 108 -21.06 2.03 -5.92
N ASP A 109 -20.67 1.18 -4.97
CA ASP A 109 -19.84 1.57 -3.83
C ASP A 109 -18.48 2.12 -4.24
N LEU A 110 -17.88 1.54 -5.26
CA LEU A 110 -16.62 1.99 -5.80
C LEU A 110 -16.75 3.36 -6.47
N LYS A 111 -17.74 3.55 -7.34
CA LYS A 111 -18.02 4.85 -7.95
C LYS A 111 -18.24 5.94 -6.90
N ARG A 112 -18.97 5.63 -5.82
CA ARG A 112 -19.18 6.58 -4.72
C ARG A 112 -17.88 6.93 -3.99
N ALA A 113 -17.04 5.92 -3.70
CA ALA A 113 -15.78 6.15 -3.00
C ALA A 113 -14.82 6.99 -3.83
N VAL A 114 -14.73 6.69 -5.13
CA VAL A 114 -13.83 7.37 -6.08
C VAL A 114 -14.33 8.77 -6.46
N ALA A 115 -15.63 9.03 -6.37
CA ALA A 115 -16.18 10.37 -6.57
C ALA A 115 -15.79 11.37 -5.47
N ILE A 116 -15.28 10.88 -4.33
CA ILE A 116 -14.79 11.73 -3.25
C ILE A 116 -13.38 12.21 -3.64
N PRO A 117 -13.13 13.53 -3.76
CA PRO A 117 -11.80 14.04 -4.08
C PRO A 117 -10.80 13.54 -3.03
N SER A 118 -9.77 12.82 -3.46
CA SER A 118 -8.80 12.27 -2.51
C SER A 118 -7.39 12.24 -3.09
N ARG A 119 -6.41 12.20 -2.18
CA ARG A 119 -5.00 11.96 -2.53
C ARG A 119 -4.49 10.77 -1.74
N SER A 120 -3.71 9.92 -2.40
CA SER A 120 -3.15 8.71 -1.80
C SER A 120 -1.65 8.86 -1.59
N ILE A 121 -1.20 8.62 -0.37
CA ILE A 121 0.21 8.59 0.01
C ILE A 121 0.59 7.13 0.19
N LEU A 122 1.27 6.55 -0.79
CA LEU A 122 1.73 5.16 -0.78
C LEU A 122 3.22 5.10 -0.43
N PHE A 123 3.59 4.33 0.59
CA PHE A 123 4.99 4.09 0.93
C PHE A 123 5.20 2.77 1.67
N ASN A 124 6.36 2.18 1.44
CA ASN A 124 6.87 1.07 2.25
C ASN A 124 7.59 1.65 3.48
N ILE A 125 7.18 1.21 4.67
CA ILE A 125 7.70 1.79 5.91
C ILE A 125 9.13 1.34 6.21
N ASP A 126 9.48 0.09 5.92
CA ASP A 126 10.83 -0.45 6.16
C ASP A 126 11.86 0.28 5.30
N GLN A 127 11.58 0.49 4.00
CA GLN A 127 12.45 1.22 3.08
C GLN A 127 12.65 2.69 3.46
N LYS A 128 11.58 3.37 3.92
CA LYS A 128 11.68 4.78 4.33
C LYS A 128 12.33 4.95 5.70
N ALA A 129 12.27 3.92 6.55
CA ALA A 129 12.82 3.91 7.89
C ALA A 129 14.33 3.65 7.95
N ASP A 130 14.99 3.06 6.94
CA ASP A 130 16.44 2.81 6.98
C ASP A 130 17.31 4.08 7.17
N VAL A 131 16.73 5.27 6.97
CA VAL A 131 17.37 6.58 7.23
C VAL A 131 17.21 7.02 8.70
N ILE A 132 16.29 6.42 9.46
CA ILE A 132 15.87 6.80 10.81
C ILE A 132 16.09 5.61 11.76
N SER A 133 16.85 5.79 12.83
CA SER A 133 17.14 4.70 13.78
C SER A 133 15.85 4.10 14.38
N LYS A 134 15.58 2.81 14.10
CA LYS A 134 14.44 2.04 14.63
C LYS A 134 14.36 1.99 16.16
N THR A 135 15.44 2.36 16.86
CA THR A 135 15.51 2.38 18.33
C THR A 135 14.84 3.61 18.96
N GLN A 136 14.50 4.63 18.17
CA GLN A 136 13.80 5.80 18.68
C GLN A 136 12.31 5.51 18.86
N VAL A 137 11.76 5.94 19.99
CA VAL A 137 10.32 5.80 20.31
C VAL A 137 9.46 6.45 19.23
N ASP A 138 9.94 7.52 18.61
CA ASP A 138 9.20 8.30 17.61
C ASP A 138 9.53 7.94 16.15
N ALA A 139 10.26 6.83 15.92
CA ALA A 139 10.69 6.44 14.58
C ALA A 139 9.52 6.27 13.60
N LEU A 140 8.40 5.71 14.06
CA LEU A 140 7.18 5.58 13.26
C LEU A 140 6.63 6.95 12.86
N LEU A 141 6.43 7.85 13.83
CA LEU A 141 5.90 9.19 13.58
C LEU A 141 6.81 9.98 12.62
N ALA A 142 8.12 9.87 12.79
CA ALA A 142 9.09 10.54 11.93
C ALA A 142 8.97 10.11 10.46
N VAL A 143 8.69 8.84 10.18
CA VAL A 143 8.45 8.37 8.80
C VAL A 143 7.16 8.97 8.24
N PHE A 144 6.07 8.98 9.01
CA PHE A 144 4.80 9.59 8.57
C PHE A 144 4.95 11.08 8.28
N VAL A 145 5.60 11.83 9.17
CA VAL A 145 5.88 13.26 8.99
C VAL A 145 6.72 13.48 7.75
N LYS A 146 7.82 12.73 7.58
CA LYS A 146 8.70 12.82 6.41
C LYS A 146 7.93 12.62 5.11
N VAL A 147 7.14 11.55 4.99
CA VAL A 147 6.42 11.24 3.75
C VAL A 147 5.31 12.27 3.49
N PHE A 148 4.65 12.74 4.54
CA PHE A 148 3.65 13.81 4.43
C PHE A 148 4.28 15.15 4.00
N ASP A 149 5.44 15.51 4.54
CA ASP A 149 6.22 16.68 4.14
C ASP A 149 6.61 16.60 2.67
N GLU A 150 7.17 15.46 2.24
CA GLU A 150 7.50 15.18 0.83
C GLU A 150 6.27 15.34 -0.07
N THR A 151 5.11 14.84 0.38
CA THR A 151 3.83 14.94 -0.35
C THR A 151 3.36 16.39 -0.50
N CYS A 152 3.61 17.23 0.50
CA CYS A 152 3.31 18.66 0.46
C CYS A 152 4.33 19.48 -0.36
N GLY A 153 5.43 18.87 -0.83
CA GLY A 153 6.51 19.54 -1.56
C GLY A 153 7.64 20.08 -0.65
N TYR A 154 7.56 19.79 0.65
CA TYR A 154 8.55 20.21 1.64
C TYR A 154 9.73 19.23 1.77
N TYR A 155 10.77 19.64 2.48
CA TYR A 155 11.99 18.88 2.66
C TYR A 155 11.90 17.84 3.78
N GLY A 156 11.30 16.69 3.49
CA GLY A 156 11.06 15.64 4.48
C GLY A 156 12.31 14.99 5.12
N LYS A 157 13.52 15.18 4.56
CA LYS A 157 14.76 14.68 5.18
C LYS A 157 15.06 15.38 6.52
N GLN A 158 14.64 16.64 6.69
CA GLN A 158 14.87 17.42 7.90
C GLN A 158 13.59 18.17 8.29
N GLY A 159 12.84 17.63 9.25
CA GLY A 159 11.53 18.16 9.63
C GLY A 159 11.52 19.63 10.08
N HIS A 160 12.61 20.13 10.67
CA HIS A 160 12.70 21.55 11.04
C HIS A 160 12.74 22.49 9.82
N ILE A 161 13.34 22.04 8.69
CA ILE A 161 13.31 22.77 7.43
C ILE A 161 11.90 22.69 6.82
N ALA A 162 11.27 21.50 6.85
CA ALA A 162 9.90 21.36 6.38
C ALA A 162 8.92 22.25 7.15
N GLN A 163 9.10 22.39 8.48
CA GLN A 163 8.32 23.32 9.29
C GLN A 163 8.55 24.79 8.89
N PHE A 164 9.79 25.18 8.61
CA PHE A 164 10.11 26.52 8.10
C PHE A 164 9.42 26.79 6.75
N GLU A 165 9.49 25.84 5.81
CA GLU A 165 8.82 25.94 4.52
C GLU A 165 7.30 26.03 4.68
N ARG A 166 6.71 25.20 5.55
CA ARG A 166 5.28 25.20 5.88
C ARG A 166 4.81 26.51 6.49
N ASP A 167 5.58 27.10 7.40
CA ASP A 167 5.23 28.37 8.05
C ASP A 167 5.24 29.53 7.04
N LEU A 168 6.20 29.53 6.12
CA LEU A 168 6.23 30.51 5.02
C LEU A 168 5.06 30.29 4.05
N ASP A 169 4.73 29.04 3.72
CA ASP A 169 3.65 28.71 2.81
C ASP A 169 2.28 29.09 3.41
N GLY A 170 2.08 28.81 4.70
CA GLY A 170 0.90 29.24 5.46
C GLY A 170 0.71 30.76 5.49
N ARG A 171 1.77 31.54 5.26
CA ARG A 171 1.74 33.01 5.15
C ARG A 171 1.74 33.51 3.70
N SER A 172 1.64 32.61 2.72
CA SER A 172 1.76 32.91 1.29
C SER A 172 3.09 33.59 0.90
N GLN A 173 4.14 33.36 1.68
CA GLN A 173 5.47 33.94 1.51
C GLN A 173 6.48 32.96 0.89
N PHE A 174 6.15 31.67 0.80
CA PHE A 174 7.10 30.65 0.36
C PHE A 174 7.58 30.84 -1.08
N ALA A 175 6.68 31.13 -2.02
CA ALA A 175 7.06 31.40 -3.42
C ALA A 175 7.97 32.64 -3.54
N ALA A 176 7.66 33.71 -2.80
CA ALA A 176 8.48 34.91 -2.76
C ALA A 176 9.86 34.63 -2.13
N PHE A 177 9.92 33.77 -1.11
CA PHE A 177 11.18 33.33 -0.51
C PHE A 177 12.03 32.52 -1.48
N GLN A 178 11.43 31.57 -2.21
CA GLN A 178 12.15 30.79 -3.23
C GLN A 178 12.74 31.70 -4.32
N GLN A 179 11.98 32.70 -4.76
CA GLN A 179 12.47 33.69 -5.72
C GLN A 179 13.61 34.54 -5.15
N ALA A 180 13.44 35.10 -3.95
CA ALA A 180 14.46 35.91 -3.30
C ALA A 180 15.76 35.10 -3.04
N TYR A 181 15.62 33.84 -2.64
CA TYR A 181 16.76 32.93 -2.46
C TYR A 181 17.50 32.70 -3.76
N ARG A 182 16.78 32.45 -4.86
CA ARG A 182 17.39 32.28 -6.19
C ARG A 182 18.14 33.52 -6.66
N GLU A 183 17.61 34.71 -6.41
CA GLU A 183 18.27 35.98 -6.75
C GLU A 183 19.55 36.22 -5.94
N VAL A 184 19.61 35.76 -4.68
CA VAL A 184 20.74 35.96 -3.79
C VAL A 184 21.81 34.86 -3.96
N ALA A 185 21.42 33.59 -3.99
CA ALA A 185 22.32 32.44 -4.05
C ALA A 185 22.71 32.06 -5.49
N GLY A 186 21.90 32.43 -6.49
CA GLY A 186 22.13 32.10 -7.91
C GLY A 186 21.61 30.72 -8.33
N TYR A 187 20.91 30.00 -7.46
CA TYR A 187 20.32 28.69 -7.74
C TYR A 187 19.06 28.45 -6.91
N ASP A 188 18.31 27.39 -7.24
CA ASP A 188 17.00 27.15 -6.67
C ASP A 188 17.04 26.68 -5.20
N TRP A 189 16.02 27.06 -4.42
CA TRP A 189 15.89 26.68 -3.01
C TRP A 189 15.92 25.16 -2.78
N GLN A 190 15.46 24.37 -3.74
CA GLN A 190 15.50 22.91 -3.70
C GLN A 190 16.92 22.37 -3.51
N PHE A 191 17.93 23.06 -4.03
CA PHE A 191 19.35 22.73 -3.81
C PHE A 191 19.84 23.33 -2.49
N GLY A 192 19.48 24.58 -2.22
CA GLY A 192 19.88 25.30 -1.00
C GLY A 192 19.50 24.59 0.31
N ARG A 193 18.28 24.04 0.37
CA ARG A 193 17.77 23.30 1.53
C ARG A 193 18.53 22.01 1.83
N GLU A 194 19.22 21.43 0.85
CA GLU A 194 20.08 20.25 1.09
C GLU A 194 21.40 20.64 1.78
N GLN A 195 21.86 21.87 1.57
CA GLN A 195 23.11 22.42 2.11
C GLN A 195 22.86 23.57 3.09
N ALA A 196 21.76 23.49 3.85
CA ALA A 196 21.28 24.56 4.73
C ALA A 196 22.34 25.13 5.69
N LEU A 197 23.33 24.32 6.10
CA LEU A 197 24.44 24.78 6.95
C LEU A 197 25.41 25.73 6.23
N LEU A 198 25.67 25.52 4.94
CA LEU A 198 26.54 26.38 4.14
C LEU A 198 25.80 27.62 3.64
N GLU A 199 24.48 27.49 3.48
CA GLU A 199 23.60 28.48 2.88
C GLU A 199 22.98 29.47 3.88
N GLY A 200 23.38 29.41 5.15
CA GLY A 200 22.87 30.27 6.22
C GLY A 200 22.79 31.77 5.85
N PRO A 201 23.84 32.40 5.29
CA PRO A 201 23.80 33.80 4.89
C PRO A 201 22.77 34.10 3.79
N HIS A 202 22.69 33.26 2.75
CA HIS A 202 21.74 33.44 1.65
C HIS A 202 20.29 33.23 2.12
N ILE A 203 20.07 32.25 3.01
CA ILE A 203 18.76 31.99 3.63
C ILE A 203 18.31 33.19 4.46
N ALA A 204 19.21 33.75 5.28
CA ALA A 204 18.91 34.92 6.11
C ALA A 204 18.56 36.14 5.25
N ALA A 205 19.35 36.42 4.20
CA ALA A 205 19.08 37.52 3.28
C ALA A 205 17.75 37.37 2.53
N ALA A 206 17.44 36.17 2.04
CA ALA A 206 16.16 35.88 1.38
C ALA A 206 14.97 36.00 2.35
N TYR A 207 15.10 35.47 3.57
CA TYR A 207 14.07 35.55 4.60
C TYR A 207 13.80 37.00 5.02
N ALA A 208 14.86 37.80 5.26
CA ALA A 208 14.76 39.21 5.62
C ALA A 208 14.04 40.02 4.53
N ARG A 209 14.35 39.76 3.25
CA ARG A 209 13.70 40.44 2.10
C ARG A 209 12.19 40.19 2.06
N VAL A 210 11.73 38.99 2.39
CA VAL A 210 10.33 38.59 2.26
C VAL A 210 9.51 38.90 3.50
N THR A 211 10.10 38.77 4.68
CA THR A 211 9.40 39.00 5.96
C THR A 211 9.51 40.44 6.45
N GLY A 212 10.44 41.23 5.92
CA GLY A 212 10.77 42.57 6.42
C GLY A 212 11.51 42.56 7.76
N ALA A 213 11.91 41.38 8.26
CA ALA A 213 12.70 41.27 9.48
C ALA A 213 14.14 41.79 9.27
N PRO A 214 14.79 42.33 10.31
CA PRO A 214 16.20 42.70 10.23
C PRO A 214 17.07 41.49 9.87
N GLU A 215 18.04 41.67 8.96
CA GLU A 215 18.92 40.58 8.52
C GLU A 215 19.69 39.93 9.68
N ALA A 216 20.06 40.72 10.69
CA ALA A 216 20.70 40.23 11.91
C ALA A 216 19.78 39.27 12.72
N GLU A 217 18.47 39.47 12.66
CA GLU A 217 17.48 38.59 13.31
C GLU A 217 17.14 37.36 12.48
N ALA A 218 17.26 37.46 11.14
CA ALA A 218 17.10 36.36 10.20
C ALA A 218 18.29 35.39 10.20
N MET A 219 19.47 35.85 10.63
CA MET A 219 20.65 35.02 10.77
C MET A 219 20.42 33.90 11.80
N GLY A 220 20.66 32.65 11.39
CA GLY A 220 20.41 31.47 12.23
C GLY A 220 18.93 31.14 12.41
N ILE A 221 18.03 31.60 11.53
CA ILE A 221 16.60 31.27 11.60
C ILE A 221 16.37 29.75 11.61
N LEU A 222 17.07 29.01 10.74
CA LEU A 222 16.95 27.55 10.69
C LEU A 222 17.49 26.87 11.96
N ASP A 223 18.51 27.45 12.62
CA ASP A 223 18.99 26.93 13.91
C ASP A 223 17.94 27.09 15.00
N ARG A 224 17.18 28.19 15.00
CA ARG A 224 16.04 28.39 15.91
C ARG A 224 14.94 27.37 15.65
N TYR A 225 14.58 27.16 14.39
CA TYR A 225 13.64 26.10 14.00
C TYR A 225 14.14 24.74 14.48
N ARG A 226 15.41 24.40 14.25
CA ARG A 226 16.02 23.14 14.70
C ARG A 226 15.98 22.96 16.21
N ALA A 227 16.26 24.01 16.98
CA ALA A 227 16.26 23.97 18.44
C ALA A 227 14.86 23.82 19.04
N GLN A 228 13.85 24.40 18.38
CA GLN A 228 12.45 24.37 18.83
C GLN A 228 11.66 23.19 18.25
N TYR A 229 12.17 22.52 17.21
CA TYR A 229 11.46 21.48 16.50
C TYR A 229 11.17 20.27 17.40
N LYS A 230 9.88 20.09 17.69
CA LYS A 230 9.32 18.91 18.31
C LYS A 230 8.00 18.66 17.61
N VAL A 231 7.76 17.42 17.21
CA VAL A 231 6.50 17.01 16.61
C VAL A 231 5.93 15.87 17.41
N SER A 232 4.73 16.06 17.94
CA SER A 232 3.93 15.02 18.54
C SER A 232 2.95 14.42 17.52
N ILE A 233 2.33 13.29 17.88
CA ILE A 233 1.29 12.66 17.05
C ILE A 233 0.08 13.61 16.89
N GLU A 234 -0.22 14.40 17.92
CA GLU A 234 -1.31 15.37 17.85
C GLU A 234 -0.98 16.52 16.88
N ASP A 235 0.24 17.08 16.97
CA ASP A 235 0.68 18.13 16.04
C ASP A 235 0.65 17.62 14.59
N PHE A 236 1.08 16.38 14.36
CA PHE A 236 1.00 15.76 13.03
C PHE A 236 -0.44 15.62 12.54
N ALA A 237 -1.37 15.19 13.41
CA ALA A 237 -2.77 15.06 13.04
C ALA A 237 -3.42 16.43 12.73
N ASP A 238 -3.03 17.48 13.46
CA ASP A 238 -3.46 18.86 13.19
C ASP A 238 -2.89 19.36 11.84
N GLN A 239 -1.60 19.11 11.56
CA GLN A 239 -0.99 19.45 10.26
C GLN A 239 -1.67 18.75 9.08
N VAL A 240 -2.03 17.47 9.24
CA VAL A 240 -2.79 16.73 8.21
C VAL A 240 -4.18 17.32 8.02
N ASN A 241 -4.88 17.66 9.10
CA ASN A 241 -6.19 18.28 9.01
C ASN A 241 -6.12 19.66 8.34
N ASP A 242 -5.13 20.48 8.67
CA ASP A 242 -4.91 21.78 8.04
C ASP A 242 -4.70 21.65 6.52
N TYR A 243 -3.91 20.66 6.10
CA TYR A 243 -3.74 20.34 4.68
C TYR A 243 -5.08 19.94 4.05
N ILE A 244 -5.83 19.03 4.66
CA ILE A 244 -7.15 18.58 4.15
C ILE A 244 -8.11 19.77 4.00
N VAL A 245 -8.20 20.65 5.00
CA VAL A 245 -9.07 21.83 4.98
C VAL A 245 -8.72 22.78 3.83
N ARG A 246 -7.43 22.94 3.51
CA ARG A 246 -6.99 23.77 2.37
C ARG A 246 -7.38 23.19 1.00
N GLN A 247 -7.50 21.87 0.87
CA GLN A 247 -7.86 21.23 -0.40
C GLN A 247 -9.37 21.32 -0.70
N GLY A 248 -10.22 21.31 0.33
CA GLY A 248 -11.66 21.47 0.17
C GLY A 248 -12.49 20.79 1.26
N PRO A 249 -13.81 21.04 1.31
CA PRO A 249 -14.70 20.49 2.34
C PRO A 249 -14.79 18.97 2.30
N ASP A 250 -14.87 18.39 1.10
CA ASP A 250 -15.08 16.94 0.87
C ASP A 250 -13.77 16.17 0.61
N PHE A 251 -12.63 16.85 0.64
CA PHE A 251 -11.35 16.23 0.34
C PHE A 251 -10.95 15.18 1.39
N ARG A 252 -10.35 14.07 0.94
CA ARG A 252 -9.79 13.03 1.79
C ARG A 252 -8.31 12.79 1.53
N LEU A 253 -7.58 12.45 2.59
CA LEU A 253 -6.20 12.01 2.51
C LEU A 253 -6.10 10.54 2.95
N ASN A 254 -5.52 9.69 2.10
CA ASN A 254 -5.39 8.26 2.38
C ASN A 254 -3.90 7.91 2.54
N PHE A 255 -3.51 7.38 3.70
CA PHE A 255 -2.18 6.81 3.91
C PHE A 255 -2.21 5.31 3.64
N PHE A 256 -1.42 4.86 2.69
CA PHE A 256 -1.24 3.46 2.32
C PHE A 256 0.17 3.03 2.72
N VAL A 257 0.26 2.27 3.81
CA VAL A 257 1.53 1.92 4.44
C VAL A 257 1.79 0.43 4.29
N ASP A 258 2.82 0.10 3.52
CA ASP A 258 3.22 -1.28 3.29
C ASP A 258 4.21 -1.77 4.35
N GLU A 259 4.19 -3.08 4.62
CA GLU A 259 5.08 -3.81 5.54
C GLU A 259 5.04 -3.38 7.01
N VAL A 260 3.97 -2.70 7.42
CA VAL A 260 3.77 -2.25 8.81
C VAL A 260 3.89 -3.39 9.82
N GLY A 261 3.31 -4.55 9.51
CA GLY A 261 3.35 -5.72 10.40
C GLY A 261 4.76 -6.20 10.75
N GLN A 262 5.68 -6.18 9.79
CA GLN A 262 7.09 -6.58 9.99
C GLN A 262 7.85 -5.50 10.77
N TYR A 263 7.66 -4.23 10.40
CA TYR A 263 8.30 -3.10 11.06
C TYR A 263 8.00 -3.01 12.56
N ILE A 264 6.77 -3.32 12.96
CA ILE A 264 6.33 -3.25 14.36
C ILE A 264 6.38 -4.59 15.09
N ALA A 265 6.76 -5.69 14.42
CA ALA A 265 6.63 -7.05 14.93
C ALA A 265 7.23 -7.21 16.33
N ASP A 266 8.44 -6.67 16.54
CA ASP A 266 9.19 -6.81 17.80
C ASP A 266 8.98 -5.65 18.79
N ASN A 267 8.14 -4.65 18.46
CA ASN A 267 8.04 -3.41 19.25
C ASN A 267 6.59 -2.98 19.51
N VAL A 268 6.08 -3.38 20.68
CA VAL A 268 4.73 -3.00 21.17
C VAL A 268 4.53 -1.49 21.20
N LYS A 269 5.57 -0.69 21.49
CA LYS A 269 5.44 0.77 21.52
C LYS A 269 5.16 1.36 20.14
N LEU A 270 5.81 0.85 19.09
CA LEU A 270 5.54 1.29 17.71
C LEU A 270 4.10 0.94 17.29
N MET A 271 3.59 -0.22 17.72
CA MET A 271 2.21 -0.59 17.46
C MET A 271 1.21 0.34 18.18
N THR A 272 1.46 0.68 19.46
CA THR A 272 0.67 1.70 20.16
C THR A 272 0.76 3.06 19.48
N ASN A 273 1.93 3.47 18.96
CA ASN A 273 2.07 4.73 18.24
C ASN A 273 1.26 4.74 16.94
N LEU A 274 1.26 3.65 16.17
CA LEU A 274 0.44 3.51 14.97
C LEU A 274 -1.05 3.67 15.28
N GLN A 275 -1.49 3.06 16.38
CA GLN A 275 -2.85 3.21 16.86
C GLN A 275 -3.17 4.67 17.22
N THR A 276 -2.31 5.32 18.00
CA THR A 276 -2.49 6.73 18.38
C THR A 276 -2.53 7.65 17.15
N ILE A 277 -1.73 7.36 16.12
CA ILE A 277 -1.79 8.07 14.83
C ILE A 277 -3.15 7.87 14.18
N ALA A 278 -3.65 6.64 14.06
CA ALA A 278 -4.95 6.35 13.48
C ALA A 278 -6.09 7.08 14.21
N GLU A 279 -6.11 6.99 15.54
CA GLU A 279 -7.11 7.62 16.41
C GLU A 279 -7.06 9.16 16.36
N SER A 280 -5.85 9.74 16.35
CA SER A 280 -5.66 11.18 16.26
C SER A 280 -6.11 11.71 14.89
N LEU A 281 -5.75 11.02 13.81
CA LEU A 281 -6.23 11.33 12.46
C LEU A 281 -7.75 11.24 12.36
N ALA A 282 -8.36 10.20 12.95
CA ALA A 282 -9.80 10.01 12.96
C ALA A 282 -10.50 11.18 13.67
N THR A 283 -9.99 11.56 14.84
CA THR A 283 -10.57 12.58 15.72
C THR A 283 -10.44 13.98 15.11
N LYS A 284 -9.23 14.37 14.70
CA LYS A 284 -8.97 15.72 14.15
C LYS A 284 -9.58 15.90 12.77
N SER A 285 -9.46 14.89 11.89
CA SER A 285 -9.94 14.99 10.50
C SER A 285 -11.40 14.55 10.30
N ARG A 286 -12.06 14.02 11.35
CA ARG A 286 -13.46 13.53 11.32
C ARG A 286 -13.75 12.54 10.18
N GLY A 287 -12.85 11.58 9.99
CA GLY A 287 -12.96 10.57 8.93
C GLY A 287 -12.53 11.01 7.53
N ARG A 288 -11.91 12.20 7.39
CA ARG A 288 -11.30 12.65 6.13
C ARG A 288 -9.86 12.18 5.94
N ALA A 289 -9.21 11.67 6.98
CA ALA A 289 -7.91 11.03 6.89
C ALA A 289 -8.05 9.52 7.16
N TRP A 290 -7.62 8.67 6.24
CA TRP A 290 -7.67 7.21 6.35
C TRP A 290 -6.29 6.59 6.42
N LEU A 291 -6.17 5.50 7.18
CA LEU A 291 -4.94 4.75 7.33
C LEU A 291 -5.17 3.29 6.93
N ILE A 292 -4.57 2.87 5.82
CA ILE A 292 -4.63 1.53 5.27
C ILE A 292 -3.24 0.91 5.38
N VAL A 293 -3.13 -0.21 6.09
CA VAL A 293 -1.83 -0.85 6.36
C VAL A 293 -1.82 -2.31 5.93
N THR A 294 -0.66 -2.82 5.51
CA THR A 294 -0.46 -4.25 5.29
C THR A 294 0.31 -4.89 6.45
N ALA A 295 -0.02 -6.15 6.75
CA ALA A 295 0.73 -6.97 7.70
C ALA A 295 0.64 -8.46 7.35
N GLN A 296 1.57 -9.24 7.87
CA GLN A 296 1.54 -10.69 7.73
C GLN A 296 0.47 -11.32 8.64
N GLU A 297 -0.13 -12.42 8.19
CA GLU A 297 -1.21 -13.13 8.91
C GLU A 297 -0.72 -13.91 10.14
N ASP A 298 0.37 -14.66 9.98
CA ASP A 298 0.93 -15.50 11.04
C ASP A 298 2.01 -14.74 11.81
N MET A 299 1.57 -13.74 12.58
CA MET A 299 2.44 -13.19 13.59
C MET A 299 2.66 -14.18 14.73
N ASN A 300 1.83 -15.21 14.93
CA ASN A 300 2.09 -16.23 15.97
C ASN A 300 3.38 -17.03 15.75
N THR A 301 3.86 -17.19 14.51
CA THR A 301 5.14 -17.86 14.21
C THR A 301 6.33 -16.89 14.26
N VAL A 302 6.14 -15.61 13.86
CA VAL A 302 7.13 -14.54 14.09
C VAL A 302 7.28 -14.25 15.60
N VAL A 303 6.19 -14.42 16.35
CA VAL A 303 6.06 -14.36 17.82
C VAL A 303 6.46 -15.68 18.49
N GLY A 304 7.03 -16.66 17.76
CA GLY A 304 7.66 -17.83 18.38
C GLY A 304 8.80 -17.46 19.34
N ALA A 305 9.39 -16.27 19.15
CA ALA A 305 10.39 -15.67 20.04
C ALA A 305 9.82 -14.64 21.03
N MET A 306 8.53 -14.30 20.95
CA MET A 306 7.89 -13.25 21.75
C MET A 306 6.93 -13.86 22.79
N GLY A 307 6.90 -13.30 23.99
CA GLY A 307 6.07 -13.82 25.08
C GLY A 307 4.57 -13.77 24.74
N ARG A 308 3.78 -14.75 25.22
CA ARG A 308 2.30 -14.84 25.01
C ARG A 308 1.53 -13.53 25.27
N GLN A 309 2.10 -12.63 26.07
CA GLN A 309 1.54 -11.32 26.37
C GLN A 309 1.53 -10.37 25.16
N GLN A 310 2.58 -10.40 24.32
CA GLN A 310 2.70 -9.52 23.15
C GLN A 310 1.73 -9.90 22.01
N SER A 311 1.49 -11.20 21.80
CA SER A 311 0.46 -11.69 20.85
C SER A 311 -0.96 -11.22 21.23
N ASN A 312 -1.27 -11.23 22.54
CA ASN A 312 -2.57 -10.76 23.04
C ASN A 312 -2.74 -9.24 22.89
N ASP A 313 -1.68 -8.46 23.10
CA ASP A 313 -1.73 -7.01 22.92
C ASP A 313 -1.90 -6.64 21.45
N PHE A 314 -1.22 -7.35 20.54
CA PHE A 314 -1.40 -7.17 19.10
C PHE A 314 -2.83 -7.45 18.63
N SER A 315 -3.41 -8.57 19.07
CA SER A 315 -4.79 -8.95 18.74
C SER A 315 -5.81 -7.90 19.20
N LYS A 316 -5.59 -7.28 20.37
CA LYS A 316 -6.43 -6.18 20.89
C LYS A 316 -6.27 -4.89 20.08
N ILE A 317 -5.06 -4.58 19.62
CA ILE A 317 -4.82 -3.36 18.83
C ILE A 317 -5.38 -3.54 17.41
N GLN A 318 -5.19 -4.71 16.81
CA GLN A 318 -5.82 -5.06 15.53
C GLN A 318 -7.36 -5.03 15.61
N ALA A 319 -7.97 -5.26 16.79
CA ALA A 319 -9.42 -5.13 16.99
C ALA A 319 -9.94 -3.69 16.83
N ARG A 320 -9.06 -2.69 16.93
CA ARG A 320 -9.41 -1.27 16.74
C ARG A 320 -9.41 -0.84 15.28
N PHE A 321 -8.74 -1.59 14.40
CA PHE A 321 -8.91 -1.49 12.96
C PHE A 321 -10.22 -2.17 12.56
N ALA A 322 -11.28 -1.39 12.44
CA ALA A 322 -12.64 -1.88 12.23
C ALA A 322 -12.81 -2.60 10.87
N SER A 323 -12.07 -2.17 9.84
CA SER A 323 -12.10 -2.81 8.53
C SER A 323 -10.91 -3.76 8.35
N ARG A 324 -11.19 -5.01 7.98
CA ARG A 324 -10.20 -6.07 7.82
C ARG A 324 -10.32 -6.74 6.46
N LEU A 325 -9.25 -6.67 5.67
CA LEU A 325 -9.13 -7.32 4.37
C LEU A 325 -8.16 -8.51 4.51
N LYS A 326 -8.72 -9.72 4.65
CA LYS A 326 -7.93 -10.95 4.77
C LYS A 326 -7.75 -11.58 3.39
N LEU A 327 -6.50 -11.83 2.98
CA LEU A 327 -6.13 -12.48 1.72
C LEU A 327 -5.71 -13.93 1.99
N THR A 328 -6.47 -14.89 1.45
CA THR A 328 -6.30 -16.31 1.74
C THR A 328 -5.62 -17.07 0.62
N SER A 329 -5.36 -18.36 0.83
CA SER A 329 -4.85 -19.28 -0.20
C SER A 329 -5.79 -19.41 -1.40
N ALA A 330 -7.09 -19.29 -1.18
CA ALA A 330 -8.09 -19.40 -2.24
C ALA A 330 -7.92 -18.28 -3.29
N ASP A 331 -7.49 -17.09 -2.83
CA ASP A 331 -7.22 -15.96 -3.71
C ASP A 331 -6.11 -16.27 -4.72
N VAL A 332 -5.04 -16.96 -4.30
CA VAL A 332 -3.90 -17.26 -5.21
C VAL A 332 -4.31 -18.22 -6.32
N ALA A 333 -5.07 -19.26 -6.00
CA ALA A 333 -5.56 -20.20 -7.02
C ALA A 333 -6.47 -19.49 -8.03
N GLU A 334 -7.39 -18.65 -7.54
CA GLU A 334 -8.29 -17.87 -8.39
C GLU A 334 -7.51 -16.87 -9.26
N VAL A 335 -6.49 -16.21 -8.71
CA VAL A 335 -5.60 -15.30 -9.46
C VAL A 335 -4.88 -16.04 -10.57
N ILE A 336 -4.29 -17.21 -10.30
CA ILE A 336 -3.62 -18.00 -11.34
C ILE A 336 -4.61 -18.40 -12.44
N GLN A 337 -5.78 -18.89 -12.04
CA GLN A 337 -6.84 -19.32 -12.98
C GLN A 337 -7.30 -18.17 -13.88
N LYS A 338 -7.60 -16.99 -13.32
CA LYS A 338 -8.10 -15.83 -14.05
C LYS A 338 -7.01 -15.04 -14.78
N ARG A 339 -5.82 -14.91 -14.21
CA ARG A 339 -4.72 -14.11 -14.79
C ARG A 339 -3.95 -14.87 -15.85
N LEU A 340 -3.57 -16.11 -15.56
CA LEU A 340 -2.66 -16.89 -16.39
C LEU A 340 -3.39 -17.93 -17.23
N LEU A 341 -4.40 -18.58 -16.65
CA LEU A 341 -5.00 -19.78 -17.23
C LEU A 341 -6.35 -19.52 -17.92
N LEU A 342 -6.79 -18.27 -18.03
CA LEU A 342 -8.08 -17.96 -18.63
C LEU A 342 -8.14 -18.48 -20.06
N LYS A 343 -9.19 -19.26 -20.35
CA LYS A 343 -9.32 -20.00 -21.60
C LYS A 343 -10.11 -19.20 -22.63
N ASN A 344 -9.76 -19.36 -23.90
CA ASN A 344 -10.61 -18.90 -24.99
C ASN A 344 -11.75 -19.92 -25.26
N GLU A 345 -12.75 -19.54 -26.06
CA GLU A 345 -13.92 -20.38 -26.32
C GLU A 345 -13.57 -21.77 -26.88
N ALA A 346 -12.62 -21.83 -27.82
CA ALA A 346 -12.15 -23.09 -28.39
C ALA A 346 -11.47 -23.98 -27.34
N GLY A 347 -10.65 -23.41 -26.47
CA GLY A 347 -9.99 -24.09 -25.37
C GLY A 347 -10.98 -24.66 -24.35
N ILE A 348 -12.05 -23.92 -24.04
CA ILE A 348 -13.13 -24.40 -23.15
C ILE A 348 -13.81 -25.63 -23.74
N GLN A 349 -14.17 -25.60 -25.04
CA GLN A 349 -14.82 -26.73 -25.71
C GLN A 349 -13.93 -27.97 -25.73
N GLN A 350 -12.66 -27.80 -26.06
CA GLN A 350 -11.69 -28.90 -26.10
C GLN A 350 -11.49 -29.53 -24.72
N LEU A 351 -11.27 -28.71 -23.68
CA LEU A 351 -11.05 -29.21 -22.32
C LEU A 351 -12.31 -29.85 -21.73
N THR A 352 -13.49 -29.34 -22.08
CA THR A 352 -14.77 -29.98 -21.72
C THR A 352 -14.88 -31.39 -22.29
N ALA A 353 -14.49 -31.60 -23.54
CA ALA A 353 -14.48 -32.93 -24.16
C ALA A 353 -13.48 -33.87 -23.47
N VAL A 354 -12.29 -33.37 -23.11
CA VAL A 354 -11.27 -34.13 -22.36
C VAL A 354 -11.80 -34.53 -20.98
N TYR A 355 -12.44 -33.60 -20.26
CA TYR A 355 -13.04 -33.90 -18.96
C TYR A 355 -14.10 -35.00 -19.08
N ALA A 356 -15.03 -34.89 -20.04
CA ALA A 356 -16.06 -35.89 -20.25
C ALA A 356 -15.47 -37.30 -20.47
N GLN A 357 -14.39 -37.40 -21.23
CA GLN A 357 -13.71 -38.68 -21.51
C GLN A 357 -12.89 -39.21 -20.33
N GLN A 358 -12.24 -38.35 -19.56
CA GLN A 358 -11.18 -38.75 -18.62
C GLN A 358 -11.53 -38.59 -17.14
N HIS A 359 -12.62 -37.91 -16.78
CA HIS A 359 -12.92 -37.59 -15.37
C HIS A 359 -12.96 -38.82 -14.45
N ASN A 360 -13.44 -39.97 -14.94
CA ASN A 360 -13.47 -41.24 -14.19
C ASN A 360 -12.06 -41.74 -13.83
N ASN A 361 -11.04 -41.40 -14.63
CA ASN A 361 -9.66 -41.82 -14.41
C ASN A 361 -8.91 -40.88 -13.45
N PHE A 362 -9.41 -39.67 -13.22
CA PHE A 362 -8.69 -38.65 -12.43
C PHE A 362 -8.40 -39.08 -10.99
N LYS A 363 -9.33 -39.82 -10.38
CA LYS A 363 -9.12 -40.34 -9.02
C LYS A 363 -7.94 -41.31 -8.98
N THR A 364 -7.86 -42.24 -9.93
CA THR A 364 -6.76 -43.20 -10.02
C THR A 364 -5.43 -42.52 -10.38
N LEU A 365 -5.47 -41.49 -11.22
CA LEU A 365 -4.25 -40.84 -11.72
C LEU A 365 -3.63 -39.85 -10.72
N PHE A 366 -4.44 -39.20 -9.89
CA PHE A 366 -4.00 -38.06 -9.08
C PHE A 366 -4.19 -38.25 -7.56
N ASP A 367 -4.81 -39.34 -7.11
CA ASP A 367 -4.86 -39.64 -5.67
C ASP A 367 -3.53 -40.29 -5.23
N PHE A 368 -2.97 -39.78 -4.13
CA PHE A 368 -1.76 -40.33 -3.52
C PHE A 368 -2.12 -41.52 -2.62
N ALA A 369 -1.62 -42.71 -2.95
CA ALA A 369 -1.96 -43.96 -2.26
C ALA A 369 -1.34 -44.12 -0.85
N ASP A 370 -0.26 -43.38 -0.54
CA ASP A 370 0.55 -43.56 0.67
C ASP A 370 -0.04 -42.96 1.96
N GLY A 371 -1.23 -42.33 1.90
CA GLY A 371 -1.99 -41.92 3.09
C GLY A 371 -1.39 -40.80 3.95
N ALA A 372 -0.18 -40.32 3.67
CA ALA A 372 0.50 -39.29 4.46
C ALA A 372 -0.17 -37.90 4.37
N GLN A 373 -0.70 -37.52 3.21
CA GLN A 373 -1.54 -36.33 3.02
C GLN A 373 -2.54 -36.53 1.87
N THR A 374 -3.80 -36.17 2.12
CA THR A 374 -4.84 -36.14 1.09
C THR A 374 -4.87 -34.76 0.45
N TYR A 375 -4.53 -34.69 -0.84
CA TYR A 375 -4.66 -33.45 -1.60
C TYR A 375 -5.98 -33.39 -2.36
N ARG A 376 -6.54 -32.18 -2.50
CA ARG A 376 -7.78 -31.98 -3.26
C ARG A 376 -7.52 -32.07 -4.76
N ASN A 377 -8.38 -32.81 -5.45
CA ASN A 377 -8.39 -32.96 -6.91
C ASN A 377 -9.44 -32.04 -7.56
N PHE A 378 -9.71 -32.22 -8.86
CA PHE A 378 -10.74 -31.46 -9.58
C PHE A 378 -12.13 -31.68 -8.97
N ARG A 379 -12.79 -30.59 -8.52
CA ARG A 379 -14.15 -30.63 -7.97
C ARG A 379 -15.21 -30.93 -9.03
N ASP A 380 -15.09 -30.30 -10.19
CA ASP A 380 -16.08 -30.34 -11.27
C ASP A 380 -15.41 -30.03 -12.62
N ARG A 381 -16.21 -30.07 -13.69
CA ARG A 381 -15.78 -29.75 -15.06
C ARG A 381 -15.17 -28.35 -15.16
N ASP A 382 -15.83 -27.36 -14.59
CA ASP A 382 -15.43 -25.96 -14.76
C ASP A 382 -14.09 -25.71 -14.05
N HIS A 383 -13.92 -26.29 -12.86
CA HIS A 383 -12.66 -26.27 -12.13
C HIS A 383 -11.51 -26.94 -12.91
N PHE A 384 -11.79 -28.03 -13.64
CA PHE A 384 -10.82 -28.63 -14.55
C PHE A 384 -10.42 -27.69 -15.67
N VAL A 385 -11.40 -27.10 -16.37
CA VAL A 385 -11.15 -26.18 -17.49
C VAL A 385 -10.32 -24.97 -17.02
N HIS A 386 -10.65 -24.39 -15.87
CA HIS A 386 -9.95 -23.23 -15.33
C HIS A 386 -8.54 -23.53 -14.80
N SER A 387 -8.30 -24.75 -14.29
CA SER A 387 -7.02 -25.12 -13.67
C SER A 387 -6.03 -25.73 -14.67
N TYR A 388 -6.50 -26.32 -15.77
CA TYR A 388 -5.63 -26.98 -16.74
C TYR A 388 -4.54 -26.02 -17.28
N PRO A 389 -3.27 -26.46 -17.40
CA PRO A 389 -2.78 -27.84 -17.27
C PRO A 389 -2.41 -28.26 -15.84
N PHE A 390 -2.62 -27.40 -14.85
CA PHE A 390 -2.26 -27.69 -13.46
C PHE A 390 -3.35 -28.50 -12.77
N ILE A 391 -2.92 -29.41 -11.92
CA ILE A 391 -3.79 -30.18 -11.04
C ILE A 391 -3.99 -29.37 -9.75
N PRO A 392 -5.20 -29.28 -9.17
CA PRO A 392 -5.49 -28.34 -8.09
C PRO A 392 -4.55 -28.43 -6.88
N TYR A 393 -4.06 -29.62 -6.56
CA TYR A 393 -3.10 -29.80 -5.47
C TYR A 393 -1.77 -29.08 -5.70
N GLN A 394 -1.38 -28.84 -6.95
CA GLN A 394 -0.12 -28.16 -7.28
C GLN A 394 -0.13 -26.71 -6.83
N PHE A 395 -1.29 -26.03 -6.86
CA PHE A 395 -1.42 -24.68 -6.31
C PHE A 395 -1.18 -24.67 -4.79
N THR A 396 -1.81 -25.60 -4.08
CA THR A 396 -1.64 -25.75 -2.63
C THR A 396 -0.21 -26.11 -2.25
N LEU A 397 0.41 -27.05 -2.99
CA LEU A 397 1.77 -27.49 -2.73
C LEU A 397 2.79 -26.37 -3.01
N PHE A 398 2.63 -25.65 -4.13
CA PHE A 398 3.47 -24.50 -4.45
C PHE A 398 3.39 -23.44 -3.36
N GLN A 399 2.17 -23.12 -2.91
CA GLN A 399 1.97 -22.17 -1.83
C GLN A 399 2.62 -22.64 -0.52
N ALA A 400 2.41 -23.91 -0.12
CA ALA A 400 3.01 -24.47 1.08
C ALA A 400 4.55 -24.43 1.02
N ALA A 401 5.13 -24.69 -0.15
CA ALA A 401 6.56 -24.59 -0.38
C ALA A 401 7.07 -23.15 -0.22
N ILE A 402 6.39 -22.15 -0.82
CA ILE A 402 6.76 -20.73 -0.68
C ILE A 402 6.63 -20.27 0.77
N GLN A 403 5.57 -20.67 1.47
CA GLN A 403 5.38 -20.35 2.89
C GLN A 403 6.49 -20.96 3.75
N SER A 404 6.83 -22.23 3.53
CA SER A 404 7.91 -22.91 4.26
C SER A 404 9.27 -22.26 3.99
N LEU A 405 9.60 -21.96 2.73
CA LEU A 405 10.83 -21.24 2.36
C LEU A 405 10.90 -19.85 3.02
N SER A 406 9.77 -19.14 3.07
CA SER A 406 9.67 -17.84 3.75
C SER A 406 9.87 -17.96 5.26
N GLN A 407 9.31 -18.99 5.90
CA GLN A 407 9.49 -19.24 7.34
C GLN A 407 10.94 -19.59 7.71
N HIS A 408 11.68 -20.20 6.79
CA HIS A 408 13.08 -20.58 6.98
C HIS A 408 14.08 -19.56 6.43
N ASN A 409 13.67 -18.31 6.18
CA ASN A 409 14.51 -17.23 5.64
C ASN A 409 15.29 -17.62 4.37
N ALA A 410 14.77 -18.56 3.57
CA ALA A 410 15.46 -19.01 2.36
C ALA A 410 15.49 -17.96 1.24
N PHE A 411 14.76 -16.84 1.43
CA PHE A 411 14.71 -15.70 0.52
C PHE A 411 15.60 -14.52 0.98
N GLU A 412 16.75 -14.78 1.61
CA GLU A 412 17.76 -13.75 1.90
C GLU A 412 18.63 -13.44 0.66
N GLY A 413 18.59 -12.19 0.19
CA GLY A 413 19.49 -11.66 -0.84
C GLY A 413 18.93 -11.65 -2.27
N LYS A 414 19.01 -10.47 -2.92
CA LYS A 414 18.47 -10.10 -4.26
C LYS A 414 16.96 -10.28 -4.50
N HIS A 415 16.26 -11.06 -3.68
CA HIS A 415 14.81 -11.23 -3.72
C HIS A 415 14.09 -10.65 -2.49
N SER A 416 14.81 -10.07 -1.53
CA SER A 416 14.27 -9.40 -0.33
C SER A 416 13.85 -7.94 -0.58
N SER A 417 13.58 -7.56 -1.83
CA SER A 417 13.16 -6.21 -2.20
C SER A 417 11.97 -6.33 -3.15
N VAL A 418 10.80 -6.70 -2.62
CA VAL A 418 9.54 -6.75 -3.38
C VAL A 418 8.35 -6.52 -2.46
#